data_AF-A0A2I0T256-F1
#
_entry.id   AF-A0A2I0T256-F1
#
_cell.length_a   1.000
_cell.length_b   1.000
_cell.length_c   1.000
_cell.angle_alpha   90.00
_cell.angle_beta   90.00
_cell.angle_gamma   90.00
#
_symmetry.space_group_name_H-M   'P 1'
#
loop_
_entity.id
_entity.type
_entity.pdbx_description
1 polymer ?
#
loop_
_entity_poly.entity_id
_entity_poly.type
_entity_poly.pdbx_seq_one_letter_code
_entity_poly.pdbx_strand_id
1 'polypeptide(L)' 'MNKTLRESSTEKPPQIEKVVSRDIARGYERIPIPCVNSVDSEPCPSNYKYVSQNCVTSPMDIDRNITHLQVRDRT' A
#
# COMPACT_ATOMS: atom_id res chain seq x y z
N MET A 1 53.60 -13.77 -19.10
CA MET A 1 53.66 -14.13 -17.68
C MET A 1 52.75 -13.21 -16.89
N ASN A 2 51.53 -13.70 -16.64
CA ASN A 2 50.62 -13.48 -15.51
C ASN A 2 50.52 -12.07 -14.88
N LYS A 3 49.35 -11.46 -15.07
CA LYS A 3 48.52 -10.92 -13.97
C LYS A 3 47.06 -10.80 -14.44
N THR A 4 46.47 -11.98 -14.64
CA THR A 4 45.02 -12.18 -14.63
C THR A 4 44.48 -11.87 -13.22
N LEU A 5 43.21 -11.44 -13.14
CA LEU A 5 42.36 -11.36 -11.94
C LEU A 5 42.47 -10.09 -11.06
N ARG A 6 42.09 -8.94 -11.62
CA ARG A 6 41.51 -7.78 -10.91
C ARG A 6 40.39 -7.31 -11.84
N GLU A 7 39.09 -7.32 -11.54
CA GLU A 7 38.35 -7.31 -10.30
C GLU A 7 37.03 -8.08 -10.54
N SER A 8 36.93 -9.31 -10.04
CA SER A 8 35.65 -10.00 -9.92
C SER A 8 34.98 -9.56 -8.62
N SER A 9 34.40 -8.35 -8.61
CA SER A 9 33.50 -7.88 -7.54
C SER A 9 32.75 -6.63 -8.00
N THR A 10 31.73 -6.82 -8.84
CA THR A 10 30.55 -5.96 -8.80
C THR A 10 29.35 -6.86 -8.53
N GLU A 11 29.44 -7.65 -7.46
CA GLU A 11 28.21 -8.04 -6.77
C GLU A 11 27.57 -6.73 -6.34
N LYS A 12 26.60 -6.25 -7.13
CA LYS A 12 25.70 -5.21 -6.67
C LYS A 12 25.21 -5.66 -5.30
N PRO A 13 25.28 -4.81 -4.27
CA PRO A 13 24.69 -5.16 -2.98
C PRO A 13 23.25 -5.65 -3.24
N PRO A 14 22.79 -6.71 -2.55
CA PRO A 14 21.43 -7.22 -2.72
C PRO A 14 20.49 -6.03 -2.65
N GLN A 15 19.62 -5.86 -3.66
CA GLN A 15 18.73 -4.72 -3.78
C GLN A 15 18.07 -4.47 -2.43
N ILE A 16 18.49 -3.40 -1.77
CA ILE A 16 18.00 -3.02 -0.46
C ILE A 16 16.52 -2.78 -0.64
N GLU A 17 15.70 -3.48 0.15
CA GLU A 17 14.25 -3.26 0.21
C GLU A 17 13.95 -1.77 0.25
N LYS A 18 13.36 -1.25 -0.83
CA LYS A 18 13.14 0.18 -0.98
C LYS A 18 11.74 0.51 -0.51
N VAL A 19 11.63 1.31 0.55
CA VAL A 19 10.36 1.93 0.93
C VAL A 19 9.98 2.96 -0.14
N VAL A 20 8.96 2.66 -0.93
CA VAL A 20 8.46 3.53 -2.02
C VAL A 20 7.31 4.43 -1.57
N SER A 21 6.64 4.09 -0.45
CA SER A 21 5.75 5.00 0.29
C SER A 21 5.75 4.63 1.77
N ARG A 22 5.77 5.63 2.65
CA ARG A 22 5.63 5.41 4.11
C ARG A 22 4.20 5.09 4.52
N ASP A 23 3.23 5.60 3.77
CA ASP A 23 1.82 5.36 4.03
C ASP A 23 0.98 5.61 2.76
N ILE A 24 0.48 4.54 2.14
CA ILE A 24 -0.41 4.65 0.97
C ILE A 24 -1.79 5.21 1.36
N ALA A 25 -2.20 5.03 2.61
CA ALA A 25 -3.47 5.50 3.14
C ALA A 25 -3.43 6.96 3.57
N ARG A 26 -2.26 7.62 3.58
CA ARG A 26 -2.09 9.05 3.91
C ARG A 26 -2.76 9.48 5.23
N GLY A 27 -2.73 8.62 6.24
CA GLY A 27 -3.29 8.86 7.58
C GLY A 27 -4.80 8.62 7.70
N TYR A 28 -5.47 8.13 6.66
CA TYR A 28 -6.91 7.80 6.74
C TYR A 28 -7.18 6.52 7.53
N GLU A 29 -6.18 5.66 7.72
CA GLU A 29 -6.23 4.47 8.56
C GLU A 29 -5.63 4.73 9.93
N ARG A 30 -6.02 3.93 10.93
CA ARG A 30 -5.51 4.07 12.31
C ARG A 30 -4.00 3.87 12.43
N ILE A 31 -3.40 3.11 11.52
CA ILE A 31 -1.96 2.85 11.45
C ILE A 31 -1.49 3.04 10.00
N PRO A 32 -0.25 3.49 9.77
CA PRO A 32 0.27 3.68 8.42
C PRO A 32 0.42 2.36 7.67
N ILE A 33 0.18 2.37 6.36
CA ILE A 33 0.34 1.20 5.48
C ILE A 33 1.53 1.45 4.54
N PRO A 34 2.73 0.91 4.86
CA PRO A 34 3.91 1.13 4.02
C PRO A 34 3.84 0.34 2.71
N CYS A 35 4.48 0.87 1.67
CA CYS A 35 4.69 0.17 0.40
C CYS A 35 6.20 0.05 0.16
N VAL A 36 6.64 -1.19 -0.11
CA VAL A 36 8.04 -1.55 -0.35
C VAL A 36 8.18 -2.24 -1.70
N ASN A 37 9.33 -2.05 -2.34
CA ASN A 37 9.71 -2.77 -3.56
C ASN A 37 11.19 -3.17 -3.45
N SER A 38 11.45 -4.48 -3.51
CA SER A 38 12.80 -5.05 -3.45
C SER A 38 13.18 -5.82 -4.73
N VAL A 39 12.31 -5.82 -5.74
CA VAL A 39 12.47 -6.63 -6.95
C VAL A 39 12.99 -5.76 -8.09
N ASP A 40 12.34 -4.62 -8.33
CA ASP A 40 12.65 -3.74 -9.45
C ASP A 40 12.68 -2.26 -9.01
N SER A 41 12.53 -1.35 -9.97
CA SER A 41 12.58 0.11 -9.74
C SER A 41 11.23 0.79 -9.89
N GLU A 42 10.12 0.04 -9.99
CA GLU A 42 8.80 0.64 -10.09
C GLU A 42 8.44 1.44 -8.83
N PRO A 43 7.83 2.62 -8.98
CA PRO A 43 7.43 3.47 -7.87
C PRO A 43 6.18 2.92 -7.16
N CYS A 44 5.81 3.54 -6.04
CA CYS A 44 4.51 3.26 -5.39
C CYS A 44 3.36 3.49 -6.40
N PRO A 45 2.41 2.56 -6.56
CA PRO A 45 1.30 2.72 -7.48
C PRO A 45 0.48 4.00 -7.19
N SER A 46 0.18 4.78 -8.23
CA SER A 46 -0.49 6.09 -8.12
C SER A 46 -1.65 6.29 -9.10
N ASN A 47 -2.00 5.27 -9.89
CA ASN A 47 -3.07 5.29 -10.88
C ASN A 47 -4.47 5.02 -10.27
N TYR A 48 -4.60 5.17 -8.96
CA TYR A 48 -5.86 5.03 -8.23
C TYR A 48 -5.92 6.03 -7.07
N LYS A 49 -7.13 6.26 -6.55
CA LYS A 49 -7.34 7.02 -5.33
C LYS A 49 -7.61 6.06 -4.19
N TYR A 50 -6.75 6.06 -3.17
CA TYR A 50 -7.04 5.37 -1.92
C TYR A 50 -8.23 6.05 -1.21
N VAL A 51 -9.20 5.24 -0.78
CA VAL A 51 -10.35 5.64 0.04
C VAL A 51 -10.46 4.67 1.21
N SER A 52 -10.61 5.18 2.44
CA SER A 52 -10.77 4.35 3.64
C SER A 52 -12.21 3.87 3.87
N GLN A 53 -13.16 4.40 3.11
CA GLN A 53 -14.57 4.03 3.15
C GLN A 53 -15.13 3.96 1.73
N ASN A 54 -16.18 3.16 1.57
CA ASN A 54 -16.86 3.00 0.29
C ASN A 54 -17.35 4.35 -0.26
N CYS A 55 -17.15 4.56 -1.56
CA CYS A 55 -17.68 5.69 -2.30
C CYS A 55 -18.57 5.21 -3.45
N VAL A 56 -19.48 6.06 -3.91
CA VAL A 56 -20.35 5.81 -5.07
C VAL A 56 -20.10 6.86 -6.14
N THR A 57 -20.27 6.48 -7.41
CA THR A 57 -20.13 7.38 -8.56
C THR A 57 -21.47 7.91 -9.08
N SER A 58 -22.56 7.25 -8.71
CA SER A 58 -23.94 7.64 -8.98
C SER A 58 -24.76 7.55 -7.69
N PRO A 59 -25.88 8.30 -7.55
CA PRO A 59 -26.76 8.18 -6.40
C PRO A 59 -27.20 6.73 -6.18
N MET A 60 -27.13 6.28 -4.93
CA MET A 60 -27.51 4.93 -4.50
C MET A 60 -28.34 5.04 -3.23
N ASP A 61 -29.57 4.55 -3.28
CA ASP A 61 -30.53 4.64 -2.18
C ASP A 61 -30.25 3.59 -1.10
N ILE A 62 -29.15 3.78 -0.38
CA ILE A 62 -28.83 2.98 0.81
C ILE A 62 -29.82 3.36 1.91
N ASP A 63 -30.61 2.39 2.37
CA ASP A 63 -31.44 2.58 3.55
C ASP A 63 -30.55 2.79 4.79
N ARG A 64 -30.61 4.01 5.33
CA ARG A 64 -29.88 4.43 6.53
C ARG A 64 -30.83 4.69 7.69
N ASN A 65 -32.10 4.26 7.59
CA ASN A 65 -33.04 4.40 8.68
C ASN A 65 -32.66 3.46 9.83
N ILE A 66 -32.34 4.06 10.98
CA ILE A 66 -31.93 3.32 12.17
C ILE A 66 -33.01 2.34 12.66
N THR A 67 -34.31 2.61 12.40
CA THR A 67 -35.41 1.73 12.83
C THR A 67 -35.49 0.44 12.02
N HIS A 68 -34.85 0.37 10.85
CA HIS A 68 -34.79 -0.83 10.04
C HIS A 68 -33.59 -1.73 10.40
N LEU A 69 -32.67 -1.24 11.24
CA LEU A 69 -31.53 -2.03 11.72
C LEU A 69 -31.99 -3.03 12.79
N GLN A 70 -31.72 -4.33 12.57
CA GLN A 70 -31.95 -5.36 13.58
C GLN A 70 -30.90 -5.23 14.69
N VAL A 71 -31.30 -4.67 15.82
CA VAL A 71 -30.46 -4.56 17.02
C VAL A 71 -30.94 -5.53 18.08
N ARG A 72 -30.00 -6.07 18.85
CA ARG A 72 -30.33 -6.88 20.03
C ARG A 72 -30.75 -5.95 21.17
N ASP A 73 -31.85 -6.26 21.84
CA ASP A 73 -32.22 -5.58 23.07
C ASP A 73 -31.15 -5.79 24.15
N ARG A 74 -30.73 -4.69 24.78
CA ARG A 74 -29.83 -4.75 25.94
C ARG A 74 -30.62 -5.36 27.11
N THR A 75 -30.29 -6.60 27.45
CA THR A 75 -30.62 -7.22 28.75
C THR A 75 -29.83 -6.57 29.86
#